data_AF-A0A3S5B2S3-F1
#
_entry.id   AF-A0A3S5B2S3-F1
#
_cell.length_a   1.000
_cell.length_b   1.000
_cell.length_c   1.000
_cell.angle_alpha   90.00
_cell.angle_beta   90.00
_cell.angle_gamma   90.00
#
_symmetry.space_group_name_H-M   'P 1'
#
loop_
_entity.id
_entity.type
_entity.pdbx_description
1 polymer ?
#
loop_
_entity_poly.entity_id
_entity_poly.type
_entity_poly.pdbx_seq_one_letter_code
_entity_poly.pdbx_strand_id
1 'polypeptide(L)'
;MGHRDSYSSYSDNLIAFTQHYELIQERSTNLVACSNTLSSYVGVDNSTDLVETMSTLDSCAFNINWGYLCNKMRYFGYEMGTPCIILKINLIFGWQPSLYSSVGGVEVCCHGRTEFDQQLMGEVCYYDGAVSTDLGCSRKCGVFPHFYFPYLRQETYLSPLVFMEFRNLSRYVAVQITCHLKAVNANSKVNFVILME
;
A
#
# COMPACT_ATOMS: atom_id res chain seq x y z
N MET A 1 -1.41 8.64 25.63
CA MET A 1 -0.39 7.79 24.99
C MET A 1 -0.72 6.35 25.31
N GLY A 2 -0.58 5.46 24.32
CA GLY A 2 -0.79 4.02 24.51
C GLY A 2 0.32 3.41 25.37
N HIS A 3 0.00 2.38 26.14
CA HIS A 3 1.03 1.65 26.90
C HIS A 3 1.75 0.69 25.95
N ARG A 4 3.09 0.71 25.92
CA ARG A 4 3.90 -0.06 24.95
C ARG A 4 3.53 -1.54 24.91
N ASP A 5 3.21 -2.12 26.05
CA ASP A 5 2.88 -3.54 26.16
C ASP A 5 1.56 -3.89 25.44
N SER A 6 0.64 -2.94 25.24
CA SER A 6 -0.62 -3.18 24.52
C SER A 6 -0.48 -3.17 23.00
N TYR A 7 0.56 -2.53 22.45
CA TYR A 7 0.70 -2.37 20.99
C TYR A 7 2.00 -2.89 20.39
N SER A 8 3.02 -3.17 21.21
CA SER A 8 4.37 -3.55 20.74
C SER A 8 4.37 -4.69 19.74
N SER A 9 3.58 -5.74 19.96
CA SER A 9 3.47 -6.86 19.01
C SER A 9 3.01 -6.41 17.62
N TYR A 10 2.09 -5.45 17.53
CA TYR A 10 1.61 -4.93 16.25
C TYR A 10 2.63 -4.00 15.61
N SER A 11 3.19 -3.05 16.36
CA SER A 11 4.19 -2.12 15.82
C SER A 11 5.46 -2.84 15.39
N ASP A 12 5.94 -3.80 16.17
CA ASP A 12 7.18 -4.53 15.89
C ASP A 12 7.03 -5.42 14.65
N ASN A 13 5.86 -6.04 14.46
CA ASN A 13 5.54 -6.77 13.23
C ASN A 13 5.53 -5.86 11.99
N LEU A 14 4.99 -4.64 12.10
CA LEU A 14 5.01 -3.67 11.00
C LEU A 14 6.43 -3.15 10.71
N ILE A 15 7.24 -2.95 11.76
CA ILE A 15 8.66 -2.57 11.61
C ILE A 15 9.42 -3.67 10.89
N ALA A 16 9.30 -4.93 11.33
CA ALA A 16 9.95 -6.07 10.69
C ALA A 16 9.48 -6.25 9.23
N PHE A 17 8.18 -6.12 8.98
CA PHE A 17 7.60 -6.20 7.64
C PHE A 17 8.16 -5.12 6.70
N THR A 18 8.24 -3.87 7.16
CA THR A 18 8.73 -2.75 6.33
C THR A 18 10.24 -2.75 6.16
N GLN A 19 10.99 -3.28 7.13
CA GLN A 19 12.44 -3.46 7.01
C GLN A 19 12.83 -4.37 5.84
N HIS A 20 12.00 -5.37 5.50
CA HIS A 20 12.24 -6.21 4.32
C HIS A 20 12.26 -5.40 3.02
N TYR A 21 11.40 -4.38 2.89
CA TYR A 21 11.35 -3.50 1.72
C TYR A 21 12.60 -2.61 1.62
N GLU A 22 13.13 -2.16 2.75
CA GLU A 22 14.38 -1.38 2.79
C GLU A 22 15.57 -2.26 2.37
N LEU A 23 15.66 -3.47 2.91
CA LEU A 23 16.75 -4.40 2.62
C LEU A 23 16.80 -4.83 1.15
N ILE A 24 15.66 -5.08 0.50
CA ILE A 24 15.62 -5.41 -0.93
C ILE A 24 16.08 -4.21 -1.76
N GLN A 25 15.69 -3.00 -1.39
CA GLN A 25 16.10 -1.78 -2.10
C GLN A 25 17.60 -1.50 -2.01
N GLU A 26 18.20 -1.74 -0.85
CA GLU A 26 19.64 -1.51 -0.65
C GLU A 26 20.50 -2.56 -1.34
N ARG A 27 20.02 -3.79 -1.49
CA ARG A 27 20.83 -4.94 -1.95
C ARG A 27 20.61 -5.33 -3.40
N SER A 28 19.47 -5.00 -3.99
CA SER A 28 19.11 -5.44 -5.34
C SER A 28 19.67 -4.51 -6.40
N THR A 29 20.29 -5.09 -7.43
CA THR A 29 20.71 -4.38 -8.65
C THR A 29 19.62 -4.31 -9.72
N ASN A 30 18.57 -5.13 -9.60
CA ASN A 30 17.51 -5.27 -10.62
C ASN A 30 16.25 -4.50 -10.22
N LEU A 31 16.43 -3.33 -9.62
CA LEU A 31 15.33 -2.41 -9.27
C LEU A 31 15.41 -1.18 -10.14
N VAL A 32 14.28 -0.79 -10.72
CA VAL A 32 14.18 0.39 -11.58
C VAL A 32 13.13 1.38 -11.07
N ALA A 33 13.32 2.65 -11.42
CA ALA A 33 12.33 3.68 -11.15
C ALA A 33 11.17 3.54 -12.14
N CYS A 34 10.01 3.08 -11.64
CA CYS A 34 8.81 2.98 -12.45
C CYS A 34 7.98 4.28 -12.35
N SER A 35 7.31 4.64 -13.45
CA SER A 35 6.47 5.83 -13.52
C SER A 35 5.17 5.56 -14.31
N ASN A 36 4.28 6.56 -14.34
CA ASN A 36 3.00 6.49 -15.07
C ASN A 36 3.14 6.64 -16.59
N THR A 37 4.31 7.01 -17.11
CA THR A 37 4.57 6.91 -18.55
C THR A 37 4.68 5.43 -18.89
N LEU A 38 3.96 4.98 -19.92
CA LEU A 38 4.07 3.61 -20.41
C LEU A 38 5.55 3.31 -20.71
N SER A 39 6.25 2.63 -19.79
CA SER A 39 7.36 1.78 -20.18
C SER A 39 6.72 0.57 -20.87
N SER A 40 6.44 0.76 -22.15
CA SER A 40 5.99 -0.31 -23.04
C SER A 40 6.96 -1.48 -22.90
N TYR A 41 6.44 -2.66 -22.59
CA TYR A 41 7.09 -3.91 -22.99
C TYR A 41 7.34 -3.81 -24.50
N VAL A 42 8.60 -3.63 -24.90
CA VAL A 42 8.97 -3.61 -26.32
C VAL A 42 8.91 -5.05 -26.82
N GLY A 43 7.92 -5.33 -27.68
CA GLY A 43 8.03 -6.42 -28.63
C GLY A 43 9.23 -6.15 -29.54
N VAL A 44 10.09 -7.15 -29.71
CA VAL A 44 11.33 -7.11 -30.50
C VAL A 44 11.11 -6.37 -31.81
N ASP A 45 11.66 -5.17 -31.94
CA ASP A 45 11.87 -4.52 -33.23
C ASP A 45 13.37 -4.26 -33.42
N ASN A 46 13.86 -4.66 -34.59
CA ASN A 46 15.28 -4.72 -34.92
C ASN A 46 15.82 -3.33 -35.32
N SER A 47 15.77 -2.36 -34.43
CA SER A 47 16.40 -1.05 -34.63
C SER A 47 17.41 -0.74 -33.52
N THR A 48 18.65 -0.53 -33.93
CA THR A 48 19.84 -0.25 -33.12
C THR A 48 19.81 1.15 -32.51
N ASP A 49 18.99 1.36 -31.49
CA ASP A 49 19.13 2.45 -30.54
C ASP A 49 19.16 1.85 -29.14
N LEU A 50 20.10 2.29 -28.31
CA LEU A 50 20.22 1.87 -26.90
C LEU A 50 19.02 2.42 -26.11
N VAL A 51 17.86 1.81 -26.30
CA VAL A 51 16.74 1.90 -25.37
C VAL A 51 17.20 1.18 -24.12
N GLU A 52 17.14 1.84 -22.96
CA GLU A 52 17.41 1.21 -21.67
C GLU A 52 16.31 0.17 -21.42
N THR A 53 16.54 -1.05 -21.91
CA THR A 53 15.55 -2.12 -21.95
C THR A 53 15.34 -2.64 -20.55
N MET A 54 14.17 -2.38 -19.95
CA MET A 54 13.72 -3.11 -18.76
C MET A 54 13.76 -4.60 -19.06
N SER A 55 14.66 -5.31 -18.37
CA SER A 55 14.74 -6.75 -18.47
C SER A 55 13.49 -7.38 -17.86
N THR A 56 13.10 -8.57 -18.30
CA THR A 56 12.02 -9.34 -17.66
C THR A 56 12.31 -9.70 -16.20
N LEU A 57 13.55 -9.47 -15.74
CA LEU A 57 13.98 -9.69 -14.35
C LEU A 57 13.84 -8.42 -13.50
N ASP A 58 13.61 -7.26 -14.11
CA ASP A 58 13.58 -5.99 -13.39
C ASP A 58 12.26 -5.81 -12.65
N SER A 59 12.36 -5.25 -11.44
CA SER A 59 11.22 -4.92 -10.59
C SER A 59 11.17 -3.44 -10.29
N CYS A 60 9.96 -2.90 -10.09
CA CYS A 60 9.80 -1.53 -9.66
C CYS A 60 10.31 -1.35 -8.23
N ALA A 61 11.18 -0.37 -8.02
CA ALA A 61 11.57 0.09 -6.68
C ALA A 61 10.33 0.58 -5.91
N PHE A 62 10.30 0.41 -4.58
CA PHE A 62 9.17 0.84 -3.73
C PHE A 62 9.63 1.81 -2.65
N ASN A 63 9.21 3.06 -2.69
CA ASN A 63 9.64 4.02 -1.68
C ASN A 63 8.83 3.87 -0.37
N ILE A 64 9.49 3.39 0.69
CA ILE A 64 8.86 3.18 2.00
C ILE A 64 8.33 4.48 2.64
N ASN A 65 8.90 5.62 2.27
CA ASN A 65 8.51 6.92 2.79
C ASN A 65 7.13 7.38 2.27
N TRP A 66 6.54 6.68 1.31
CA TRP A 66 5.15 6.89 0.91
C TRP A 66 4.17 6.74 2.08
N GLY A 67 4.55 6.01 3.15
CA GLY A 67 3.74 5.91 4.35
C GLY A 67 3.58 7.20 5.15
N TYR A 68 4.33 8.27 4.83
CA TYR A 68 4.27 9.56 5.54
C TYR A 68 4.38 9.39 7.07
N LEU A 69 3.31 9.62 7.85
CA LEU A 69 3.29 9.43 9.30
C LEU A 69 3.24 7.96 9.73
N CYS A 70 2.85 7.04 8.84
CA CYS A 70 2.87 5.59 9.05
C CYS A 70 4.27 5.02 8.80
N ASN A 71 5.21 5.35 9.70
CA ASN A 71 6.60 4.92 9.59
C ASN A 71 7.14 4.33 10.91
N LYS A 72 8.28 3.64 10.80
CA LYS A 72 8.94 2.97 11.92
C LYS A 72 9.37 3.92 13.05
N MET A 73 9.76 5.16 12.74
CA MET A 73 10.19 6.14 13.75
C MET A 73 9.04 6.60 14.64
N ARG A 74 7.79 6.48 14.16
CA ARG A 74 6.57 6.81 14.90
C ARG A 74 5.85 5.58 15.44
N TYR A 75 6.49 4.40 15.42
CA TYR A 75 5.85 3.11 15.75
C TYR A 75 4.50 2.93 15.03
N PHE A 76 4.40 3.39 13.78
CA PHE A 76 3.16 3.35 13.00
C PHE A 76 1.96 4.00 13.72
N GLY A 77 2.20 5.03 14.53
CA GLY A 77 1.15 5.82 15.20
C GLY A 77 0.48 5.15 16.41
N TYR A 78 0.86 3.92 16.76
CA TYR A 78 0.24 3.17 17.87
C TYR A 78 0.41 3.88 19.22
N GLU A 79 1.59 4.43 19.51
CA GLU A 79 1.84 5.18 20.76
C GLU A 79 0.97 6.44 20.88
N MET A 80 0.72 7.09 19.74
CA MET A 80 -0.04 8.33 19.63
C MET A 80 -1.56 8.11 19.63
N GLY A 81 -2.02 6.86 19.55
CA GLY A 81 -3.43 6.54 19.37
C GLY A 81 -3.96 6.88 17.97
N THR A 82 -3.07 6.93 16.97
CA THR A 82 -3.43 7.01 15.55
C THR A 82 -2.85 5.81 14.79
N PRO A 83 -3.28 4.58 15.13
CA PRO A 83 -2.63 3.37 14.62
C PRO A 83 -2.72 3.30 13.09
N CYS A 84 -1.64 2.85 12.46
CA CYS A 84 -1.60 2.59 11.05
C CYS A 84 -1.78 1.10 10.74
N ILE A 85 -2.48 0.84 9.64
CA ILE A 85 -2.59 -0.48 9.00
C ILE A 85 -1.95 -0.39 7.62
N ILE A 86 -1.23 -1.44 7.22
CA ILE A 86 -0.65 -1.54 5.88
C ILE A 86 -1.51 -2.51 5.07
N LEU A 87 -2.03 -2.04 3.93
CA LEU A 87 -2.68 -2.87 2.94
C LEU A 87 -1.65 -3.33 1.91
N LYS A 88 -1.63 -4.65 1.68
CA LYS A 88 -0.84 -5.33 0.66
C LYS A 88 -1.77 -6.17 -0.21
N ILE A 89 -1.55 -6.15 -1.51
CA ILE A 89 -2.27 -6.99 -2.46
C ILE A 89 -1.59 -8.35 -2.62
N ASN A 90 -2.39 -9.40 -2.79
CA ASN A 90 -1.87 -10.73 -3.11
C ASN A 90 -1.32 -10.77 -4.53
N LEU A 91 -0.23 -11.50 -4.73
CA LEU A 91 0.42 -11.64 -6.04
C LEU A 91 -0.33 -12.67 -6.88
N ILE A 92 -0.77 -12.25 -8.06
CA ILE A 92 -1.34 -13.12 -9.09
C ILE A 92 -0.44 -13.00 -10.32
N PHE A 93 0.19 -14.10 -10.71
CA PHE A 93 1.08 -14.14 -11.86
C PHE A 93 0.34 -13.71 -13.14
N GLY A 94 0.94 -12.78 -13.89
CA GLY A 94 0.40 -12.28 -15.16
C GLY A 94 -0.86 -11.42 -15.04
N TRP A 95 -1.35 -11.14 -13.83
CA TRP A 95 -2.54 -10.30 -13.67
C TRP A 95 -2.22 -8.84 -13.97
N GLN A 96 -2.86 -8.32 -15.02
CA GLN A 96 -2.88 -6.90 -15.35
C GLN A 96 -4.24 -6.31 -14.93
N PRO A 97 -4.28 -5.32 -14.03
CA PRO A 97 -5.54 -4.72 -13.62
C PRO A 97 -6.15 -3.90 -14.75
N SER A 98 -7.44 -4.12 -15.01
CA SER A 98 -8.25 -3.19 -15.80
C SER A 98 -8.85 -2.15 -14.84
N LEU A 99 -8.51 -0.88 -15.07
CA LEU A 99 -8.80 0.21 -14.15
C LEU A 99 -10.19 0.80 -14.43
N TYR A 100 -10.95 1.12 -13.37
CA TYR A 100 -12.26 1.77 -13.48
C TYR A 100 -12.16 3.28 -13.76
N SER A 101 -11.01 3.90 -13.49
CA SER A 101 -10.84 5.35 -13.48
C SER A 101 -9.54 5.75 -14.17
N SER A 102 -9.37 7.05 -14.44
CA SER A 102 -8.09 7.65 -14.84
C SER A 102 -7.10 7.77 -13.67
N VAL A 103 -7.43 7.21 -12.51
CA VAL A 103 -6.53 7.13 -11.36
C VAL A 103 -5.45 6.12 -11.74
N GLY A 104 -4.18 6.50 -11.64
CA GLY A 104 -3.03 5.72 -12.14
C GLY A 104 -2.75 4.39 -11.42
N GLY A 105 -3.78 3.65 -10.98
CA GLY A 105 -3.65 2.41 -10.25
C GLY A 105 -4.97 1.80 -9.80
N VAL A 106 -4.87 0.68 -9.09
CA VAL A 106 -5.99 -0.06 -8.52
C VAL A 106 -6.37 0.55 -7.18
N GLU A 107 -7.63 0.96 -7.04
CA GLU A 107 -8.11 1.57 -5.80
C GLU A 107 -8.41 0.53 -4.73
N VAL A 108 -8.14 0.88 -3.48
CA VAL A 108 -8.60 0.15 -2.29
C VAL A 108 -9.29 1.11 -1.35
N CYS A 109 -10.56 0.81 -1.08
CA CYS A 109 -11.44 1.67 -0.28
C CYS A 109 -11.95 0.88 0.92
N CYS A 110 -11.81 1.45 2.12
CA CYS A 110 -12.28 0.84 3.35
C CYS A 110 -13.39 1.65 4.00
N HIS A 111 -14.34 0.94 4.59
CA HIS A 111 -15.48 1.52 5.29
C HIS A 111 -15.86 0.67 6.49
N GLY A 112 -16.61 1.27 7.42
CA GLY A 112 -17.25 0.53 8.50
C GLY A 112 -18.18 -0.56 7.95
N ARG A 113 -18.26 -1.70 8.64
CA ARG A 113 -19.14 -2.80 8.26
C ARG A 113 -20.62 -2.40 8.33
N THR A 114 -20.95 -1.52 9.28
CA THR A 114 -22.25 -0.87 9.48
C THR A 114 -22.08 0.66 9.51
N GLU A 115 -23.20 1.40 9.49
CA GLU A 115 -23.15 2.86 9.69
C GLU A 115 -22.60 3.24 11.06
N PHE A 116 -22.84 2.42 12.08
CA PHE A 116 -22.29 2.63 13.42
C PHE A 116 -20.77 2.43 13.42
N ASP A 117 -20.27 1.34 12.83
CA ASP A 117 -18.83 1.13 12.64
C ASP A 117 -18.20 2.27 11.85
N GLN A 118 -18.90 2.79 10.83
CA GLN A 118 -18.40 3.89 10.01
C GLN A 118 -18.21 5.17 10.80
N GLN A 119 -19.11 5.46 11.76
CA GLN A 119 -18.98 6.60 12.66
C GLN A 119 -17.84 6.37 13.68
N LEU A 120 -17.72 5.16 14.21
CA LEU A 120 -16.69 4.82 15.19
C LEU A 120 -15.28 4.76 14.59
N MET A 121 -15.17 4.42 13.30
CA MET A 121 -13.92 4.33 12.53
C MET A 121 -13.15 5.66 12.49
N GLY A 122 -13.84 6.78 12.63
CA GLY A 122 -13.24 8.11 12.58
C GLY A 122 -12.80 8.53 11.18
N GLU A 123 -11.80 9.42 11.12
CA GLU A 123 -11.16 9.85 9.89
C GLU A 123 -10.05 8.86 9.51
N VAL A 124 -9.96 8.51 8.22
CA VAL A 124 -8.93 7.59 7.72
C VAL A 124 -8.12 8.28 6.64
N CYS A 125 -6.83 8.42 6.88
CA CYS A 125 -5.90 8.98 5.92
C CYS A 125 -5.21 7.89 5.12
N TYR A 126 -5.24 7.99 3.79
CA TYR A 126 -4.58 7.06 2.89
C TYR A 126 -3.28 7.65 2.35
N TYR A 127 -2.17 6.96 2.56
CA TYR A 127 -0.87 7.32 2.02
C TYR A 127 -0.36 6.25 1.05
N ASP A 128 0.11 6.69 -0.11
CA ASP A 128 0.60 5.85 -1.20
C ASP A 128 1.58 6.62 -2.09
N GLY A 129 1.98 6.04 -3.22
CA GLY A 129 2.93 6.66 -4.13
C GLY A 129 2.46 7.93 -4.84
N ALA A 130 1.17 8.25 -4.76
CA ALA A 130 0.62 9.49 -5.31
C ALA A 130 0.49 10.57 -4.24
N VAL A 131 0.11 10.22 -3.01
CA VAL A 131 -0.06 11.18 -1.91
C VAL A 131 0.56 10.65 -0.63
N SER A 132 1.62 11.32 -0.19
CA SER A 132 2.35 11.02 1.06
C SER A 132 2.45 12.28 1.94
N THR A 133 1.33 12.97 2.11
CA THR A 133 1.15 14.19 2.91
C THR A 133 -0.22 14.17 3.58
N ASP A 134 -0.53 15.16 4.42
CA ASP A 134 -1.85 15.29 5.07
C ASP A 134 -3.04 15.37 4.08
N LEU A 135 -2.80 15.64 2.79
CA LEU A 135 -3.84 15.52 1.75
C LEU A 135 -4.42 14.10 1.66
N GLY A 136 -3.72 13.10 2.18
CA GLY A 136 -4.19 11.72 2.29
C GLY A 136 -5.49 11.57 3.09
N CYS A 137 -5.77 12.47 4.04
CA CYS A 137 -6.98 12.47 4.87
C CYS A 137 -8.23 12.92 4.10
N SER A 138 -8.07 13.67 3.00
CA SER A 138 -9.18 14.06 2.13
C SER A 138 -9.58 12.97 1.13
N ARG A 139 -8.87 11.84 1.11
CA ARG A 139 -9.09 10.74 0.16
C ARG A 139 -10.07 9.72 0.72
N LYS A 140 -10.91 9.17 -0.15
CA LYS A 140 -11.79 8.04 0.19
C LYS A 140 -11.10 6.68 0.07
N CYS A 141 -10.05 6.61 -0.76
CA CYS A 141 -9.38 5.37 -1.13
C CYS A 141 -7.87 5.61 -1.32
N GLY A 142 -7.08 4.57 -1.05
CA GLY A 142 -5.69 4.49 -1.47
C GLY A 142 -5.56 3.81 -2.83
N VAL A 143 -4.37 3.89 -3.43
CA VAL A 143 -4.10 3.38 -4.78
C VAL A 143 -2.85 2.53 -4.79
N PHE A 144 -2.96 1.31 -5.32
CA PHE A 144 -1.81 0.51 -5.74
C PHE A 144 -1.43 0.92 -7.17
N PRO A 145 -0.26 1.53 -7.41
CA PRO A 145 0.07 2.05 -8.73
C PRO A 145 0.14 0.95 -9.80
N HIS A 146 -0.44 1.20 -10.98
CA HIS A 146 -0.61 0.18 -12.02
C HIS A 146 0.72 -0.36 -12.58
N PHE A 147 1.79 0.43 -12.55
CA PHE A 147 3.10 0.05 -13.07
C PHE A 147 3.80 -1.05 -12.24
N TYR A 148 3.29 -1.40 -11.06
CA TYR A 148 3.72 -2.61 -10.34
C TYR A 148 3.11 -3.90 -10.90
N PHE A 149 2.26 -3.83 -11.92
CA PHE A 149 1.62 -4.99 -12.54
C PHE A 149 2.02 -5.09 -14.02
N PRO A 150 2.14 -6.32 -14.56
CA PRO A 150 1.86 -7.59 -13.91
C PRO A 150 3.05 -8.12 -13.09
N TYR A 151 2.75 -8.97 -12.11
CA TYR A 151 3.78 -9.79 -11.46
C TYR A 151 4.18 -10.95 -12.38
N LEU A 152 5.47 -11.05 -12.74
CA LEU A 152 6.02 -12.04 -13.66
C LEU A 152 7.08 -12.95 -13.01
N ARG A 153 7.06 -13.11 -11.68
CA ARG A 153 8.08 -13.86 -10.91
C ARG A 153 9.46 -13.22 -10.92
N GLN A 154 9.54 -11.90 -11.02
CA GLN A 154 10.80 -11.20 -10.79
C GLN A 154 11.23 -11.42 -9.33
N GLU A 155 12.50 -11.79 -9.12
CA GLU A 155 13.01 -12.20 -7.79
C GLU A 155 12.96 -11.06 -6.77
N THR A 156 13.14 -9.84 -7.23
CA THR A 156 13.25 -8.62 -6.42
C THR A 156 11.93 -7.84 -6.37
N TYR A 157 10.83 -8.48 -6.79
CA TYR A 157 9.52 -7.84 -6.86
C TYR A 157 9.03 -7.44 -5.47
N LEU A 158 8.73 -6.15 -5.31
CA LEU A 158 8.08 -5.60 -4.13
C LEU A 158 6.63 -5.27 -4.46
N SER A 159 5.70 -5.94 -3.78
CA SER A 159 4.27 -5.58 -3.87
C SER A 159 4.07 -4.14 -3.40
N PRO A 160 3.32 -3.30 -4.14
CA PRO A 160 3.01 -1.96 -3.66
C PRO A 160 2.19 -2.03 -2.36
N LEU A 161 2.40 -1.04 -1.50
CA LEU A 161 1.70 -0.90 -0.22
C LEU A 161 0.86 0.38 -0.22
N VAL A 162 -0.26 0.32 0.50
CA VAL A 162 -1.06 1.49 0.87
C VAL A 162 -1.09 1.56 2.40
N PHE A 163 -0.80 2.71 2.96
CA PHE A 163 -0.82 2.94 4.40
C PHE A 163 -2.11 3.64 4.78
N MET A 164 -2.77 3.14 5.82
CA MET A 164 -4.00 3.70 6.36
C MET A 164 -3.76 4.14 7.80
N GLU A 165 -3.80 5.45 8.06
CA GLU A 165 -3.77 6.00 9.41
C GLU A 165 -5.20 6.24 9.91
N PHE A 166 -5.54 5.69 11.07
CA PHE A 166 -6.81 5.95 11.73
C PHE A 166 -6.67 7.14 12.68
N ARG A 167 -7.39 8.22 12.40
CA ARG A 167 -7.46 9.41 13.26
C ARG A 167 -8.83 9.49 13.92
N ASN A 168 -8.85 9.83 15.21
CA ASN A 168 -10.07 9.90 16.02
C ASN A 168 -10.90 8.60 16.02
N LEU A 169 -10.22 7.44 15.97
CA LEU A 169 -10.87 6.14 16.16
C LEU A 169 -11.43 6.05 17.59
N SER A 170 -12.68 5.59 17.70
CA SER A 170 -13.35 5.48 19.00
C SER A 170 -12.68 4.45 19.90
N ARG A 171 -12.52 4.80 21.19
CA ARG A 171 -11.88 3.96 22.20
C ARG A 171 -12.88 3.04 22.90
N TYR A 172 -12.38 1.95 23.47
CA TYR A 172 -13.13 0.96 24.26
C TYR A 172 -14.27 0.27 23.52
N VAL A 173 -14.25 0.31 22.18
CA VAL A 173 -15.24 -0.32 21.32
C VAL A 173 -14.55 -0.99 20.14
N ALA A 174 -15.00 -2.20 19.80
CA ALA A 174 -14.52 -2.92 18.63
C ALA A 174 -15.20 -2.38 17.37
N VAL A 175 -14.40 -1.91 16.41
CA VAL A 175 -14.88 -1.36 15.14
C VAL A 175 -14.58 -2.35 14.03
N GLN A 176 -15.62 -2.79 13.31
CA GLN A 176 -15.49 -3.72 12.19
C GLN A 176 -15.30 -2.97 10.87
N ILE A 177 -14.21 -3.26 10.17
CA ILE A 177 -13.83 -2.56 8.94
C ILE A 177 -13.79 -3.56 7.78
N THR A 178 -14.31 -3.13 6.63
CA THR A 178 -14.26 -3.86 5.36
C THR A 178 -13.52 -3.03 4.33
N CYS A 179 -12.48 -3.60 3.72
CA CYS A 179 -11.73 -3.00 2.63
C CYS A 179 -12.01 -3.74 1.33
N HIS A 180 -12.29 -3.01 0.26
CA HIS A 180 -12.55 -3.53 -1.07
C HIS A 180 -11.49 -3.06 -2.06
N LEU A 181 -10.91 -4.01 -2.77
CA LEU A 181 -10.13 -3.75 -3.98
C LEU A 181 -11.09 -3.49 -5.15
N LYS A 182 -10.85 -2.42 -5.91
CA LYS A 182 -11.68 -2.02 -7.06
C LYS A 182 -10.88 -2.12 -8.36
N ALA A 183 -11.03 -3.25 -9.06
CA ALA A 183 -10.56 -3.41 -10.44
C ALA A 183 -11.67 -4.03 -11.31
N VAL A 184 -11.73 -3.67 -12.60
CA VAL A 184 -12.78 -4.16 -13.52
C VAL A 184 -12.74 -5.67 -13.62
N ASN A 185 -11.53 -6.24 -13.67
CA ASN A 185 -11.27 -7.66 -13.82
C ASN A 185 -10.85 -8.37 -12.53
N ALA A 186 -10.93 -7.71 -11.36
CA ALA A 186 -10.67 -8.36 -10.08
C ALA A 186 -11.46 -7.72 -8.94
N ASN A 187 -12.11 -8.56 -8.13
CA ASN A 187 -12.77 -8.15 -6.90
C ASN A 187 -12.14 -8.92 -5.73
N SER A 188 -11.59 -8.20 -4.77
CA SER A 188 -11.07 -8.76 -3.52
C SER A 188 -11.56 -7.92 -2.34
N LYS A 189 -11.70 -8.55 -1.18
CA LYS A 189 -12.04 -7.86 0.05
C LYS A 189 -11.32 -8.47 1.24
N VAL A 190 -11.02 -7.64 2.24
CA VAL A 190 -10.52 -8.07 3.54
C VAL A 190 -11.36 -7.41 4.63
N ASN A 191 -11.66 -8.18 5.68
CA ASN A 191 -12.35 -7.68 6.87
C ASN A 191 -11.41 -7.80 8.05
N PHE A 192 -11.40 -6.80 8.92
CA PHE A 192 -10.70 -6.86 10.20
C PHE A 192 -11.46 -6.07 11.26
N VAL A 193 -11.06 -6.26 12.52
CA VAL A 193 -11.61 -5.56 13.66
C VAL A 193 -10.48 -4.83 14.35
N ILE A 194 -10.70 -3.58 14.74
CA ILE A 194 -9.76 -2.80 15.53
C ILE A 194 -10.42 -2.38 16.85
N LEU A 195 -9.66 -2.48 17.93
CA LEU A 195 -10.05 -2.04 19.26
C LEU A 195 -8.91 -1.19 19.83
N MET A 196 -9.22 0.01 20.28
CA MET A 196 -8.27 0.88 20.99
C MET A 196 -8.69 1.00 22.45
N GLU A 197 -7.82 0.56 23.35
CA GLU A 197 -7.98 0.67 24.82
C GLU A 197 -7.29 1.94 25.38
#